data_AF-A0A5B9PJH4-F1
#
_entry.id   AF-A0A5B9PJH4-F1
#
_cell.length_a   1.000
_cell.length_b   1.000
_cell.length_c   1.000
_cell.angle_alpha   90.00
_cell.angle_beta   90.00
_cell.angle_gamma   90.00
#
_symmetry.space_group_name_H-M   'P 1'
#
loop_
_entity.id
_entity.type
_entity.pdbx_description
1 polymer ?
#
loop_
_entity_poly.entity_id
_entity_poly.type
_entity_poly.pdbx_seq_one_letter_code
_entity_poly.pdbx_strand_id
1 'polypeptide(L)'
;MRLIDEGQQFTERELIDLRNLVFPRIRPCLTLSYEPAKSTPDVGASYLWGHPDLLENQEWPKIAECSDWFSAKDQLPQDQHCAFLGQFRFSDLSETLLGRELPSSGGFSIFAITETDSLGIQETVVRPWSPEQQLVRFEPPEDLITDRLGDSCNSPKRPHTITLTEAISIPDAASPTFGALIPECKWSEKFGDLYSSMMAECNEDTLGIGGYLRGTSGDDPSPDTNHMRFVVLRVTPEAGIVHFAIPNEDIEKGCLNRVQYVWSDWDS
;
A
#
# COMPACT_ATOMS: atom_id res chain seq x y z
N MET A 1 1.12 -21.36 17.99
CA MET A 1 2.51 -21.78 17.62
C MET A 1 2.61 -23.31 17.58
N ARG A 2 2.09 -23.93 16.51
CA ARG A 2 2.41 -25.31 16.09
C ARG A 2 2.96 -25.18 14.66
N LEU A 3 4.20 -24.72 14.54
CA LEU A 3 4.88 -24.46 13.25
C LEU A 3 5.66 -25.68 12.74
N ILE A 4 5.47 -26.84 13.34
CA ILE A 4 6.24 -28.04 13.00
C ILE A 4 5.24 -29.17 12.84
N ASP A 5 5.02 -29.57 11.59
CA ASP A 5 4.35 -30.81 11.26
C ASP A 5 5.12 -31.96 11.92
N GLU A 6 4.43 -32.89 12.59
CA GLU A 6 4.98 -33.79 13.62
C GLU A 6 6.10 -34.76 13.14
N GLY A 7 6.53 -34.68 11.88
CA GLY A 7 7.58 -35.51 11.27
C GLY A 7 8.89 -34.81 10.89
N GLN A 8 9.00 -33.48 10.91
CA GLN A 8 10.19 -32.78 10.39
C GLN A 8 11.08 -32.17 11.52
N GLN A 9 12.15 -32.88 11.93
CA GLN A 9 13.10 -32.39 12.95
C GLN A 9 14.19 -31.45 12.40
N PHE A 10 14.17 -30.17 12.80
CA PHE A 10 15.25 -29.22 12.50
C PHE A 10 16.35 -29.34 13.57
N THR A 11 17.61 -29.28 13.16
CA THR A 11 18.74 -29.14 14.07
C THR A 11 18.80 -27.71 14.63
N GLU A 12 19.44 -27.54 15.78
CA GLU A 12 19.63 -26.22 16.40
C GLU A 12 20.38 -25.26 15.46
N ARG A 13 21.44 -25.74 14.80
CA ARG A 13 22.23 -24.95 13.85
C ARG A 13 21.37 -24.42 12.71
N GLU A 14 20.50 -25.27 12.19
CA GLU A 14 19.61 -24.92 11.10
C GLU A 14 18.61 -23.81 11.48
N LEU A 15 18.07 -23.86 12.69
CA LEU A 15 17.19 -22.82 13.22
C LEU A 15 17.95 -21.50 13.46
N ILE A 16 19.20 -21.57 13.92
CA ILE A 16 20.06 -20.40 14.09
C ILE A 16 20.36 -19.74 12.75
N ASP A 17 20.68 -20.53 11.73
CA ASP A 17 20.98 -20.02 10.38
C ASP A 17 19.74 -19.37 9.76
N LEU A 18 18.55 -19.97 9.92
CA LEU A 18 17.29 -19.36 9.50
C LEU A 18 17.00 -18.05 10.24
N ARG A 19 17.16 -18.02 11.56
CA ARG A 19 16.99 -16.80 12.37
C ARG A 19 17.92 -15.68 11.86
N ASN A 20 19.20 -15.99 11.65
CA ASN A 20 20.19 -15.02 11.17
C ASN A 20 19.89 -14.54 9.74
N LEU A 21 19.21 -15.35 8.94
CA LEU A 21 18.73 -14.97 7.62
C LEU A 21 17.50 -14.06 7.71
N VAL A 22 16.50 -14.43 8.51
CA VAL A 22 15.19 -13.75 8.53
C VAL A 22 15.22 -12.47 9.38
N PHE A 23 15.75 -12.53 10.60
CA PHE A 23 15.60 -11.44 11.58
C PHE A 23 16.11 -10.08 11.08
N PRO A 24 17.26 -9.99 10.39
CA PRO A 24 17.74 -8.71 9.84
C PRO A 24 16.85 -8.12 8.74
N ARG A 25 15.89 -8.90 8.22
CA ARG A 25 14.99 -8.54 7.13
C ARG A 25 13.55 -8.36 7.58
N ILE A 26 13.24 -8.58 8.86
CA ILE A 26 11.91 -8.30 9.39
C ILE A 26 11.69 -6.79 9.35
N ARG A 27 10.53 -6.36 8.85
CA ARG A 27 10.11 -4.95 8.89
C ARG A 27 8.77 -4.81 9.61
N PRO A 28 8.59 -3.75 10.43
CA PRO A 28 7.27 -3.42 10.94
C PRO A 28 6.34 -3.06 9.78
N CYS A 29 5.07 -3.42 9.92
CA CYS A 29 4.01 -2.97 9.03
C CYS A 29 2.72 -2.78 9.83
N LEU A 30 1.73 -2.18 9.19
CA LEU A 30 0.38 -2.05 9.70
C LEU A 30 -0.57 -2.74 8.74
N THR A 31 -1.33 -3.73 9.21
CA THR A 31 -2.43 -4.29 8.42
C THR A 31 -3.66 -3.41 8.53
N LEU A 32 -4.40 -3.30 7.44
CA LEU A 32 -5.53 -2.39 7.30
C LEU A 32 -6.82 -3.18 7.17
N SER A 33 -7.78 -2.87 8.04
CA SER A 33 -9.19 -3.19 7.86
C SER A 33 -10.01 -1.90 7.81
N TYR A 34 -11.21 -1.97 7.25
CA TYR A 34 -12.07 -0.80 7.08
C TYR A 34 -13.55 -1.14 7.23
N GLU A 35 -14.33 -0.14 7.64
CA GLU A 35 -15.80 -0.24 7.72
C GLU A 35 -16.46 1.09 7.31
N PRO A 36 -17.73 1.08 6.82
CA PRO A 36 -18.42 2.31 6.46
C PRO A 36 -18.50 3.30 7.63
N ALA A 37 -18.02 4.53 7.42
CA ALA A 37 -17.92 5.53 8.48
C ALA A 37 -19.31 5.94 8.99
N LYS A 38 -19.54 5.92 10.31
CA LYS A 38 -20.83 6.29 10.92
C LYS A 38 -21.23 7.75 10.69
N SER A 39 -20.24 8.63 10.55
CA SER A 39 -20.37 10.04 10.22
C SER A 39 -19.25 10.43 9.27
N THR A 40 -19.35 11.64 8.70
CA THR A 40 -18.25 12.23 7.94
C THR A 40 -17.01 12.35 8.84
N PRO A 41 -15.83 11.88 8.41
CA PRO A 41 -14.59 12.04 9.16
C PRO A 41 -14.20 13.50 9.37
N ASP A 42 -13.46 13.79 10.43
CA ASP A 42 -12.84 15.10 10.63
C ASP A 42 -11.87 15.42 9.48
N VAL A 43 -11.70 16.70 9.17
CA VAL A 43 -10.77 17.13 8.12
C VAL A 43 -9.34 16.71 8.48
N GLY A 44 -8.67 16.09 7.51
CA GLY A 44 -7.32 15.56 7.62
C GLY A 44 -7.20 14.23 8.36
N ALA A 45 -8.30 13.62 8.82
CA ALA A 45 -8.26 12.31 9.50
C ALA A 45 -7.88 11.19 8.53
N SER A 46 -7.44 10.04 9.02
CA SER A 46 -7.22 8.89 8.13
C SER A 46 -8.53 8.20 7.74
N TYR A 47 -8.77 8.01 6.45
CA TYR A 47 -9.96 7.30 5.92
C TYR A 47 -9.75 6.88 4.46
N LEU A 48 -10.60 5.98 3.97
CA LEU A 48 -10.64 5.55 2.58
C LEU A 48 -11.90 6.06 1.87
N TRP A 49 -11.74 6.43 0.60
CA TRP A 49 -12.80 6.90 -0.31
C TRP A 49 -13.61 8.11 0.19
N GLY A 50 -14.57 8.56 -0.61
CA GLY A 50 -15.35 9.76 -0.32
C GLY A 50 -14.68 11.03 -0.83
N HIS A 51 -14.80 12.13 -0.08
CA HIS A 51 -14.33 13.44 -0.50
C HIS A 51 -12.98 13.73 0.14
N PRO A 52 -11.91 13.96 -0.64
CA PRO A 52 -10.58 14.19 -0.10
C PRO A 52 -10.50 15.49 0.68
N ASP A 53 -9.56 15.52 1.62
CA ASP A 53 -9.08 16.76 2.21
C ASP A 53 -7.80 17.19 1.46
N LEU A 54 -7.84 18.38 0.85
CA LEU A 54 -6.73 18.95 0.08
C LEU A 54 -6.40 20.34 0.62
N LEU A 55 -5.23 20.85 0.25
CA LEU A 55 -4.86 22.23 0.54
C LEU A 55 -5.82 23.18 -0.19
N GLU A 56 -6.23 24.28 0.47
CA GLU A 56 -7.21 25.23 -0.08
C GLU A 56 -6.83 25.78 -1.48
N ASN A 57 -5.54 25.87 -1.77
CA ASN A 57 -5.00 26.36 -3.03
C ASN A 57 -4.64 25.25 -4.05
N GLN A 58 -4.95 23.99 -3.75
CA GLN A 58 -4.59 22.86 -4.59
C GLN A 58 -5.77 22.44 -5.47
N GLU A 59 -5.50 22.16 -6.74
CA GLU A 59 -6.48 21.56 -7.64
C GLU A 59 -6.63 20.05 -7.39
N TRP A 60 -7.77 19.52 -7.81
CA TRP A 60 -7.98 18.08 -7.84
C TRP A 60 -6.97 17.41 -8.79
N PRO A 61 -6.28 16.33 -8.39
CA PRO A 61 -5.24 15.72 -9.22
C PRO A 61 -5.77 15.22 -10.58
N LYS A 62 -5.02 15.51 -11.64
CA LYS A 62 -5.34 15.08 -13.02
C LYS A 62 -4.47 13.92 -13.46
N ILE A 63 -4.92 13.17 -14.46
CA ILE A 63 -4.20 12.03 -15.04
C ILE A 63 -2.79 12.44 -15.51
N ALA A 64 -2.62 13.66 -16.03
CA ALA A 64 -1.31 14.22 -16.39
C ALA A 64 -0.24 14.11 -15.29
N GLU A 65 -0.68 14.17 -14.04
CA GLU A 65 0.16 14.22 -12.86
C GLU A 65 0.52 12.83 -12.33
N CYS A 66 -0.13 11.78 -12.82
CA CYS A 66 0.14 10.40 -12.44
C CYS A 66 1.57 9.98 -12.76
N SER A 67 2.07 9.04 -11.96
CA SER A 67 3.21 8.19 -12.31
C SER A 67 3.00 7.57 -13.69
N ASP A 68 4.04 7.39 -14.48
CA ASP A 68 3.94 6.90 -15.88
C ASP A 68 4.72 5.59 -16.08
N TRP A 69 4.56 4.65 -15.15
CA TRP A 69 5.43 3.46 -15.12
C TRP A 69 5.00 2.40 -16.14
N PHE A 70 3.70 2.36 -16.43
CA PHE A 70 3.11 1.38 -17.34
C PHE A 70 2.48 2.06 -18.56
N SER A 71 2.81 3.35 -18.78
CA SER A 71 2.33 4.15 -19.90
C SER A 71 0.81 4.24 -19.96
N ALA A 72 0.12 4.14 -18.82
CA ALA A 72 -1.35 4.15 -18.81
C ALA A 72 -1.89 5.57 -18.98
N LYS A 73 -1.27 6.57 -18.34
CA LYS A 73 -1.69 7.95 -18.50
C LYS A 73 -1.60 8.37 -19.97
N ASP A 74 -0.54 8.03 -20.69
CA ASP A 74 -0.38 8.40 -22.11
C ASP A 74 -1.49 7.86 -23.03
N GLN A 75 -2.25 6.86 -22.56
CA GLN A 75 -3.38 6.27 -23.27
C GLN A 75 -4.74 6.91 -22.91
N LEU A 76 -4.75 7.85 -21.95
CA LEU A 76 -5.95 8.47 -21.41
C LEU A 76 -5.96 10.00 -21.58
N PRO A 77 -7.16 10.63 -21.56
CA PRO A 77 -7.28 12.07 -21.56
C PRO A 77 -6.59 12.70 -20.34
N GLN A 78 -5.51 13.43 -20.58
CA GLN A 78 -4.64 13.99 -19.54
C GLN A 78 -5.33 15.01 -18.62
N ASP A 79 -6.44 15.59 -19.07
CA ASP A 79 -7.23 16.59 -18.38
C ASP A 79 -8.29 16.01 -17.42
N GLN A 80 -8.54 14.69 -17.48
CA GLN A 80 -9.46 14.01 -16.57
C GLN A 80 -8.90 13.94 -15.15
N HIS A 81 -9.81 13.94 -14.17
CA HIS A 81 -9.48 13.85 -12.76
C HIS A 81 -9.24 12.41 -12.30
N CYS A 82 -8.37 12.24 -11.30
CA CYS A 82 -8.11 10.97 -10.65
C CYS A 82 -9.15 10.67 -9.55
N ALA A 83 -9.49 9.41 -9.30
CA ALA A 83 -10.25 8.99 -8.14
C ALA A 83 -9.47 9.20 -6.84
N PHE A 84 -10.17 9.54 -5.75
CA PHE A 84 -9.58 9.54 -4.41
C PHE A 84 -9.68 8.14 -3.78
N LEU A 85 -8.54 7.58 -3.36
CA LEU A 85 -8.49 6.26 -2.72
C LEU A 85 -8.53 6.34 -1.20
N GLY A 86 -7.81 7.30 -0.63
CA GLY A 86 -7.72 7.45 0.81
C GLY A 86 -6.65 8.44 1.22
N GLN A 87 -6.65 8.78 2.50
CA GLN A 87 -5.66 9.65 3.10
C GLN A 87 -5.26 9.13 4.48
N PHE A 88 -4.03 9.45 4.87
CA PHE A 88 -3.43 8.96 6.11
C PHE A 88 -2.72 10.10 6.82
N ARG A 89 -3.09 10.30 8.08
CA ARG A 89 -2.43 11.25 8.97
C ARG A 89 -1.38 10.52 9.77
N PHE A 90 -0.14 11.01 9.75
CA PHE A 90 0.95 10.30 10.41
C PHE A 90 0.79 10.21 11.94
N SER A 91 0.14 11.19 12.57
CA SER A 91 -0.13 11.14 14.01
C SER A 91 -1.00 9.95 14.41
N ASP A 92 -1.85 9.45 13.52
CA ASP A 92 -2.71 8.29 13.77
C ASP A 92 -1.88 6.99 13.84
N LEU A 93 -0.64 7.03 13.36
CA LEU A 93 0.31 5.91 13.34
C LEU A 93 1.37 6.01 14.44
N SER A 94 1.43 7.13 15.16
CA SER A 94 2.57 7.54 16.00
C SER A 94 2.92 6.56 17.14
N GLU A 95 1.94 5.81 17.63
CA GLU A 95 2.14 4.83 18.71
C GLU A 95 2.69 3.47 18.22
N THR A 96 2.79 3.29 16.90
CA THR A 96 3.24 2.02 16.29
C THR A 96 4.75 2.01 16.04
N LEU A 97 5.33 0.82 15.88
CA LEU A 97 6.74 0.64 15.49
C LEU A 97 7.04 1.30 14.15
N LEU A 98 6.17 1.10 13.14
CA LEU A 98 6.31 1.75 11.83
C LEU A 98 6.19 3.27 11.93
N GLY A 99 5.26 3.77 12.76
CA GLY A 99 5.04 5.21 12.97
C GLY A 99 6.25 5.96 13.50
N ARG A 100 7.19 5.28 14.17
CA ARG A 100 8.46 5.87 14.63
C ARG A 100 9.45 6.14 13.49
N GLU A 101 9.27 5.49 12.35
CA GLU A 101 10.07 5.68 11.13
C GLU A 101 9.42 6.72 10.19
N LEU A 102 8.17 7.10 10.47
CA LEU A 102 7.40 8.07 9.70
C LEU A 102 7.50 9.48 10.31
N PRO A 103 7.20 10.54 9.52
CA PRO A 103 7.08 11.89 10.08
C PRO A 103 6.07 11.94 11.22
N SER A 104 6.30 12.76 12.25
CA SER A 104 5.41 12.82 13.43
C SER A 104 4.05 13.48 13.19
N SER A 105 3.88 14.17 12.06
CA SER A 105 2.77 15.09 11.81
C SER A 105 2.60 15.36 10.32
N GLY A 106 1.41 15.84 9.92
CA GLY A 106 1.03 15.93 8.51
C GLY A 106 0.45 14.60 8.02
N GLY A 107 0.57 14.34 6.73
CA GLY A 107 0.08 13.10 6.13
C GLY A 107 0.14 13.11 4.61
N PHE A 108 -0.61 12.20 3.99
CA PHE A 108 -0.69 12.10 2.54
C PHE A 108 -2.03 11.56 2.04
N SER A 109 -2.45 12.03 0.86
CA SER A 109 -3.63 11.58 0.13
C SER A 109 -3.20 10.82 -1.12
N ILE A 110 -3.91 9.76 -1.46
CA ILE A 110 -3.65 8.91 -2.63
C ILE A 110 -4.79 9.04 -3.61
N PHE A 111 -4.43 9.26 -4.87
CA PHE A 111 -5.34 9.36 -6.00
C PHE A 111 -4.92 8.40 -7.11
N ALA A 112 -5.88 7.90 -7.90
CA ALA A 112 -5.63 6.89 -8.92
C ALA A 112 -6.49 7.08 -10.17
N ILE A 113 -6.06 6.50 -11.30
CA ILE A 113 -6.81 6.55 -12.55
C ILE A 113 -8.15 5.81 -12.42
N THR A 114 -9.15 6.28 -13.17
CA THR A 114 -10.53 5.81 -13.10
C THR A 114 -10.89 4.77 -14.18
N GLU A 115 -10.14 4.72 -15.28
CA GLU A 115 -10.36 3.84 -16.44
C GLU A 115 -9.56 2.53 -16.35
N THR A 116 -9.86 1.73 -15.33
CA THR A 116 -9.09 0.50 -15.09
C THR A 116 -9.61 -0.71 -15.84
N ASP A 117 -10.91 -0.74 -16.13
CA ASP A 117 -11.52 -1.88 -16.81
C ASP A 117 -11.10 -1.97 -18.28
N SER A 118 -10.69 -0.84 -18.88
CA SER A 118 -10.21 -0.77 -20.26
C SER A 118 -8.70 -1.02 -20.38
N LEU A 119 -7.90 -0.57 -19.41
CA LEU A 119 -6.43 -0.62 -19.48
C LEU A 119 -5.77 -1.68 -18.59
N GLY A 120 -6.47 -2.18 -17.56
CA GLY A 120 -5.91 -3.11 -16.58
C GLY A 120 -4.77 -2.54 -15.73
N ILE A 121 -4.58 -1.21 -15.72
CA ILE A 121 -3.47 -0.54 -15.04
C ILE A 121 -4.00 0.59 -14.17
N GLN A 122 -3.45 0.72 -12.95
CA GLN A 122 -3.71 1.81 -12.03
C GLN A 122 -2.48 2.70 -11.85
N GLU A 123 -2.42 3.87 -12.49
CA GLU A 123 -1.40 4.87 -12.16
C GLU A 123 -1.94 5.88 -11.15
N THR A 124 -1.05 6.51 -10.38
CA THR A 124 -1.45 7.23 -9.17
C THR A 124 -0.69 8.52 -8.92
N VAL A 125 -1.27 9.35 -8.04
CA VAL A 125 -0.70 10.58 -7.52
C VAL A 125 -0.77 10.55 -6.00
N VAL A 126 0.35 10.83 -5.34
CA VAL A 126 0.40 11.04 -3.88
C VAL A 126 0.58 12.52 -3.57
N ARG A 127 -0.23 13.02 -2.64
CA ARG A 127 -0.24 14.42 -2.22
C ARG A 127 0.10 14.52 -0.73
N PRO A 128 1.36 14.82 -0.38
CA PRO A 128 1.72 15.06 1.01
C PRO A 128 1.16 16.40 1.50
N TRP A 129 0.89 16.50 2.79
CA TRP A 129 0.66 17.77 3.49
C TRP A 129 1.44 17.83 4.81
N SER A 130 1.85 19.05 5.17
CA SER A 130 2.50 19.40 6.42
C SER A 130 1.45 19.89 7.44
N PRO A 131 1.69 19.77 8.75
CA PRO A 131 0.71 20.08 9.78
C PRO A 131 0.32 21.57 9.86
N GLU A 132 1.16 22.48 9.37
CA GLU A 132 0.88 23.92 9.35
C GLU A 132 -0.08 24.31 8.22
N GLN A 133 -0.31 23.40 7.28
CA GLN A 133 -1.14 23.66 6.12
C GLN A 133 -2.62 23.44 6.44
N GLN A 134 -3.45 24.34 5.95
CA GLN A 134 -4.89 24.24 6.12
C GLN A 134 -5.47 23.32 5.04
N LEU A 135 -6.03 22.20 5.48
CA LEU A 135 -6.82 21.31 4.64
C LEU A 135 -8.28 21.77 4.64
N VAL A 136 -8.93 21.60 3.50
CA VAL A 136 -10.37 21.74 3.33
C VAL A 136 -10.88 20.55 2.53
N ARG A 137 -12.14 20.18 2.78
CA ARG A 137 -12.78 19.07 2.06
C ARG A 137 -13.28 19.55 0.71
N PHE A 138 -12.92 18.83 -0.36
CA PHE A 138 -13.32 19.17 -1.72
C PHE A 138 -14.44 18.26 -2.21
N GLU A 139 -15.45 18.87 -2.83
CA GLU A 139 -16.45 18.14 -3.58
C GLU A 139 -15.85 17.59 -4.89
N PRO A 140 -16.28 16.42 -5.37
CA PRO A 140 -15.75 15.82 -6.58
C PRO A 140 -16.08 16.67 -7.82
N PRO A 141 -15.14 16.80 -8.77
CA PRO A 141 -15.40 17.32 -10.11
C PRO A 141 -16.53 16.58 -10.83
N GLU A 142 -17.26 17.28 -11.72
CA GLU A 142 -18.43 16.73 -12.41
C GLU A 142 -18.12 15.47 -13.24
N ASP A 143 -16.91 15.38 -13.82
CA ASP A 143 -16.44 14.23 -14.60
C ASP A 143 -16.19 12.98 -13.76
N LEU A 144 -16.08 13.10 -12.43
CA LEU A 144 -16.04 11.97 -11.51
C LEU A 144 -17.43 11.52 -11.04
N ILE A 145 -18.43 12.42 -11.09
CA ILE A 145 -19.80 12.14 -10.67
C ILE A 145 -20.55 11.35 -11.73
N THR A 146 -20.29 11.64 -13.02
CA THR A 146 -20.93 10.99 -14.16
C THR A 146 -19.86 10.60 -15.16
N ASP A 147 -19.54 9.30 -15.28
CA ASP A 147 -18.68 8.88 -16.37
C ASP A 147 -19.44 8.97 -17.72
N ARG A 148 -18.72 8.88 -18.84
CA ARG A 148 -19.33 8.96 -20.18
C ARG A 148 -20.17 7.73 -20.56
N LEU A 149 -20.12 6.65 -19.77
CA LEU A 149 -20.74 5.36 -20.06
C LEU A 149 -21.97 5.06 -19.17
N GLY A 150 -22.26 5.92 -18.19
CA GLY A 150 -23.31 5.72 -17.18
C GLY A 150 -22.88 4.83 -16.01
N ASP A 151 -21.61 4.41 -15.96
CA ASP A 151 -21.03 3.62 -14.89
C ASP A 151 -20.43 4.57 -13.85
N SER A 152 -20.95 4.52 -12.63
CA SER A 152 -20.50 5.40 -11.57
C SER A 152 -19.24 4.87 -10.89
N CYS A 153 -18.12 4.78 -11.62
CA CYS A 153 -16.85 4.32 -11.06
C CYS A 153 -16.44 5.14 -9.82
N ASN A 154 -16.85 6.42 -9.76
CA ASN A 154 -16.57 7.36 -8.66
C ASN A 154 -17.77 8.20 -8.20
N SER A 155 -19.00 7.67 -8.27
CA SER A 155 -20.09 8.29 -7.48
C SER A 155 -19.64 8.35 -6.02
N PRO A 156 -19.78 9.50 -5.34
CA PRO A 156 -19.19 9.74 -4.04
C PRO A 156 -19.54 8.61 -3.08
N LYS A 157 -18.55 7.75 -2.84
CA LYS A 157 -18.69 6.62 -1.93
C LYS A 157 -18.72 7.16 -0.52
N ARG A 158 -19.53 6.54 0.34
CA ARG A 158 -19.46 6.82 1.77
C ARG A 158 -18.01 6.57 2.23
N PRO A 159 -17.37 7.51 2.95
CA PRO A 159 -16.02 7.27 3.46
C PRO A 159 -16.03 6.05 4.38
N HIS A 160 -14.91 5.35 4.44
CA HIS A 160 -14.70 4.23 5.35
C HIS A 160 -13.64 4.60 6.38
N THR A 161 -13.96 4.36 7.64
CA THR A 161 -12.98 4.46 8.73
C THR A 161 -12.04 3.29 8.66
N ILE A 162 -10.76 3.54 8.93
CA ILE A 162 -9.72 2.52 8.93
C ILE A 162 -9.41 2.07 10.36
N THR A 163 -9.06 0.80 10.51
CA THR A 163 -8.40 0.26 11.69
C THR A 163 -7.08 -0.33 11.26
N LEU A 164 -6.01 0.12 11.92
CA LEU A 164 -4.64 -0.31 11.64
C LEU A 164 -4.13 -1.17 12.80
N THR A 165 -3.58 -2.34 12.48
CA THR A 165 -3.06 -3.29 13.45
C THR A 165 -1.58 -3.50 13.21
N GLU A 166 -0.77 -3.44 14.27
CA GLU A 166 0.66 -3.73 14.16
C GLU A 166 0.92 -5.18 13.75
N ALA A 167 1.78 -5.33 12.76
CA ALA A 167 2.28 -6.61 12.30
C ALA A 167 3.78 -6.52 11.99
N ILE A 168 4.37 -7.68 11.77
CA ILE A 168 5.72 -7.81 11.23
C ILE A 168 5.62 -8.48 9.88
N SER A 169 6.45 -8.06 8.94
CA SER A 169 6.49 -8.67 7.62
C SER A 169 7.87 -9.18 7.30
N ILE A 170 7.91 -10.26 6.50
CA ILE A 170 9.15 -10.80 5.94
C ILE A 170 9.06 -10.79 4.41
N PRO A 171 10.20 -10.56 3.72
CA PRO A 171 10.24 -10.50 2.27
C PRO A 171 9.84 -11.81 1.61
N ASP A 172 9.30 -11.75 0.41
CA ASP A 172 8.99 -12.96 -0.35
C ASP A 172 10.27 -13.60 -0.91
N ALA A 173 10.59 -14.81 -0.46
CA ALA A 173 11.77 -15.54 -0.94
C ALA A 173 11.63 -16.01 -2.39
N ALA A 174 10.42 -16.13 -2.92
CA ALA A 174 10.17 -16.49 -4.31
C ALA A 174 10.36 -15.29 -5.26
N SER A 175 10.30 -14.05 -4.75
CA SER A 175 10.45 -12.86 -5.57
C SER A 175 11.86 -12.75 -6.16
N PRO A 176 12.03 -12.42 -7.45
CA PRO A 176 13.34 -12.14 -8.04
C PRO A 176 14.15 -11.07 -7.27
N THR A 177 13.46 -10.11 -6.65
CA THR A 177 14.07 -9.00 -5.91
C THR A 177 14.72 -9.48 -4.61
N PHE A 178 14.04 -10.35 -3.86
CA PHE A 178 14.48 -10.77 -2.53
C PHE A 178 15.06 -12.20 -2.50
N GLY A 179 14.74 -13.04 -3.47
CA GLY A 179 15.21 -14.42 -3.58
C GLY A 179 16.73 -14.53 -3.71
N ALA A 180 17.42 -13.51 -4.25
CA ALA A 180 18.89 -13.48 -4.23
C ALA A 180 19.46 -13.20 -2.82
N LEU A 181 18.74 -12.44 -1.99
CA LEU A 181 19.10 -12.14 -0.60
C LEU A 181 18.71 -13.25 0.36
N ILE A 182 17.74 -14.06 -0.05
CA ILE A 182 17.21 -15.23 0.64
C ILE A 182 17.47 -16.38 -0.32
N PRO A 183 18.76 -16.64 -0.65
CA PRO A 183 19.14 -17.54 -1.72
C PRO A 183 18.34 -18.80 -1.54
N GLU A 184 17.36 -19.00 -2.43
CA GLU A 184 16.43 -20.11 -2.35
C GLU A 184 17.24 -21.31 -1.89
N CYS A 185 16.90 -21.84 -0.73
CA CYS A 185 17.01 -23.27 -0.57
C CYS A 185 18.36 -23.87 -1.03
N LYS A 186 19.51 -23.35 -0.57
CA LYS A 186 20.71 -24.20 -0.39
C LYS A 186 20.50 -25.30 0.68
N TRP A 187 19.24 -25.53 1.00
CA TRP A 187 18.64 -26.10 2.18
C TRP A 187 17.37 -26.77 1.64
N SER A 188 17.12 -28.01 2.06
CA SER A 188 16.10 -28.91 1.53
C SER A 188 14.69 -28.30 1.40
N GLU A 189 13.81 -28.91 0.61
CA GLU A 189 12.36 -28.62 0.47
C GLU A 189 11.70 -28.16 1.79
N LYS A 190 12.03 -28.88 2.87
CA LYS A 190 11.68 -28.59 4.26
C LYS A 190 11.95 -27.15 4.76
N PHE A 191 13.04 -26.49 4.34
CA PHE A 191 13.31 -25.10 4.72
C PHE A 191 12.43 -24.11 3.98
N GLY A 192 12.12 -24.40 2.70
CA GLY A 192 11.16 -23.64 1.94
C GLY A 192 9.78 -23.66 2.60
N ASP A 193 9.35 -24.85 3.07
CA ASP A 193 8.07 -25.02 3.77
C ASP A 193 8.02 -24.21 5.08
N LEU A 194 9.07 -24.27 5.90
CA LEU A 194 9.15 -23.51 7.15
C LEU A 194 9.15 -22.00 6.88
N TYR A 195 9.91 -21.53 5.91
CA TYR A 195 9.93 -20.11 5.53
C TYR A 195 8.55 -19.65 5.05
N SER A 196 7.93 -20.43 4.17
CA SER A 196 6.58 -20.15 3.64
C SER A 196 5.54 -20.11 4.76
N SER A 197 5.65 -21.01 5.74
CA SER A 197 4.79 -21.02 6.93
C SER A 197 4.99 -19.78 7.79
N MET A 198 6.24 -19.39 8.06
CA MET A 198 6.53 -18.14 8.79
C MET A 198 5.98 -16.91 8.07
N MET A 199 6.12 -16.87 6.75
CA MET A 199 5.64 -15.77 5.92
C MET A 199 4.12 -15.68 5.91
N ALA A 200 3.41 -16.80 5.85
CA ALA A 200 1.96 -16.83 5.93
C ALA A 200 1.45 -16.24 7.26
N GLU A 201 2.12 -16.52 8.37
CA GLU A 201 1.76 -15.99 9.70
C GLU A 201 2.15 -14.52 9.90
N CYS A 202 3.16 -14.02 9.17
CA CYS A 202 3.62 -12.63 9.25
C CYS A 202 2.84 -11.70 8.30
N ASN A 203 2.47 -12.19 7.12
CA ASN A 203 1.87 -11.41 6.04
C ASN A 203 0.41 -11.84 5.78
N GLU A 204 -0.40 -12.04 6.83
CA GLU A 204 -1.79 -12.55 6.69
C GLU A 204 -2.69 -11.63 5.84
N ASP A 205 -2.49 -10.31 5.91
CA ASP A 205 -3.34 -9.34 5.21
C ASP A 205 -2.64 -8.73 4.00
N THR A 206 -3.42 -8.49 2.94
CA THR A 206 -2.95 -7.85 1.70
C THR A 206 -3.00 -6.32 1.76
N LEU A 207 -3.78 -5.73 2.66
CA LEU A 207 -3.95 -4.28 2.77
C LEU A 207 -3.18 -3.72 3.96
N GLY A 208 -2.56 -2.55 3.80
CA GLY A 208 -1.77 -1.98 4.87
C GLY A 208 -0.79 -0.89 4.48
N ILE A 209 0.11 -0.58 5.41
CA ILE A 209 1.19 0.39 5.28
C ILE A 209 2.50 -0.28 5.72
N GLY A 210 3.57 -0.09 4.97
CA GLY A 210 4.91 -0.54 5.33
C GLY A 210 5.23 -2.00 5.01
N GLY A 211 6.47 -2.39 5.33
CA GLY A 211 6.91 -3.77 5.26
C GLY A 211 6.98 -4.37 3.86
N TYR A 212 6.60 -5.65 3.78
CA TYR A 212 6.56 -6.50 2.56
C TYR A 212 5.15 -7.00 2.29
N LEU A 213 4.13 -6.14 2.46
CA LEU A 213 2.73 -6.53 2.28
C LEU A 213 2.52 -7.15 0.89
N ARG A 214 1.89 -8.31 0.90
CA ARG A 214 1.65 -9.15 -0.27
C ARG A 214 0.43 -8.65 -1.03
N GLY A 215 0.39 -8.89 -2.33
CA GLY A 215 -0.91 -8.87 -3.00
C GLY A 215 -1.51 -10.25 -3.02
N THR A 216 -2.56 -10.39 -3.82
CA THR A 216 -3.41 -11.57 -3.81
C THR A 216 -2.85 -12.69 -4.69
N SER A 217 -2.04 -12.32 -5.68
CA SER A 217 -1.28 -13.19 -6.59
C SER A 217 0.18 -12.71 -6.78
N GLY A 218 0.99 -13.45 -7.55
CA GLY A 218 2.31 -12.98 -7.98
C GLY A 218 3.41 -12.86 -6.91
N ASP A 219 4.61 -12.51 -7.38
CA ASP A 219 5.79 -12.25 -6.55
C ASP A 219 5.75 -10.82 -5.98
N ASP A 220 6.50 -10.54 -4.90
CA ASP A 220 6.68 -9.19 -4.36
C ASP A 220 7.12 -8.20 -5.46
N PRO A 221 6.31 -7.18 -5.81
CA PRO A 221 6.58 -6.26 -6.92
C PRO A 221 7.44 -5.07 -6.50
N SER A 222 8.26 -5.19 -5.44
CA SER A 222 9.17 -4.13 -5.03
C SER A 222 10.21 -3.91 -6.14
N PRO A 223 10.48 -2.65 -6.56
CA PRO A 223 11.44 -2.37 -7.64
C PRO A 223 12.84 -2.91 -7.34
N ASP A 224 13.26 -2.78 -6.08
CA ASP A 224 14.50 -3.35 -5.55
C ASP A 224 14.41 -3.51 -4.02
N THR A 225 15.53 -3.90 -3.41
CA THR A 225 15.64 -4.19 -1.97
C THR A 225 15.73 -2.95 -1.07
N ASN A 226 15.97 -1.77 -1.67
CA ASN A 226 16.01 -0.47 -1.01
C ASN A 226 14.65 0.24 -1.02
N HIS A 227 13.62 -0.40 -1.55
CA HIS A 227 12.25 0.09 -1.46
C HIS A 227 11.50 -0.63 -0.32
N MET A 228 10.49 0.06 0.20
CA MET A 228 9.48 -0.49 1.08
C MET A 228 8.15 -0.49 0.36
N ARG A 229 7.29 -1.47 0.65
CA ARG A 229 5.87 -1.38 0.34
C ARG A 229 5.27 -0.24 1.16
N PHE A 230 5.08 0.92 0.54
CA PHE A 230 4.62 2.11 1.25
C PHE A 230 3.20 1.90 1.75
N VAL A 231 2.29 1.60 0.83
CA VAL A 231 0.86 1.46 1.09
C VAL A 231 0.28 0.42 0.11
N VAL A 232 -0.68 -0.39 0.57
CA VAL A 232 -1.48 -1.30 -0.25
C VAL A 232 -2.95 -1.08 0.07
N LEU A 233 -3.73 -0.71 -0.94
CA LEU A 233 -5.14 -0.33 -0.78
C LEU A 233 -6.00 -0.94 -1.85
N ARG A 234 -7.31 -0.96 -1.60
CA ARG A 234 -8.26 -1.20 -2.68
C ARG A 234 -8.62 0.09 -3.41
N VAL A 235 -8.82 -0.02 -4.72
CA VAL A 235 -9.36 1.04 -5.59
C VAL A 235 -10.80 1.32 -5.19
N THR A 236 -11.57 0.26 -4.94
CA THR A 236 -12.95 0.33 -4.47
C THR A 236 -13.16 -0.58 -3.26
N PRO A 237 -14.19 -0.37 -2.42
CA PRO A 237 -14.46 -1.27 -1.31
C PRO A 237 -14.64 -2.75 -1.72
N GLU A 238 -15.02 -2.99 -2.97
CA GLU A 238 -15.36 -4.31 -3.49
C GLU A 238 -14.27 -4.96 -4.35
N ALA A 239 -13.34 -4.20 -4.93
CA ALA A 239 -12.42 -4.71 -5.95
C ALA A 239 -11.16 -3.86 -6.15
N GLY A 240 -10.16 -4.52 -6.73
CA GLY A 240 -8.91 -3.96 -7.24
C GLY A 240 -7.96 -3.57 -6.12
N ILE A 241 -6.83 -4.26 -5.96
CA ILE A 241 -5.77 -3.91 -5.00
C ILE A 241 -4.66 -3.18 -5.75
N VAL A 242 -4.11 -2.13 -5.17
CA VAL A 242 -2.99 -1.35 -5.71
C VAL A 242 -1.85 -1.27 -4.71
N HIS A 243 -0.64 -1.47 -5.19
CA HIS A 243 0.58 -1.50 -4.41
C HIS A 243 1.45 -0.29 -4.71
N PHE A 244 1.84 0.42 -3.66
CA PHE A 244 2.77 1.55 -3.72
C PHE A 244 4.10 1.18 -3.09
N ALA A 245 5.19 1.59 -3.71
CA ALA A 245 6.53 1.49 -3.15
C ALA A 245 7.15 2.88 -2.98
N ILE A 246 8.04 3.01 -2.01
CA ILE A 246 8.84 4.22 -1.79
C ILE A 246 10.28 3.81 -1.46
N PRO A 247 11.29 4.57 -1.90
CA PRO A 247 12.65 4.38 -1.42
C PRO A 247 12.73 4.54 0.10
N ASN A 248 13.45 3.64 0.78
CA ASN A 248 13.58 3.64 2.24
C ASN A 248 14.10 4.99 2.77
N GLU A 249 15.03 5.62 2.06
CA GLU A 249 15.65 6.88 2.46
C GLU A 249 14.72 8.11 2.43
N ASP A 250 13.52 7.97 1.85
CA ASP A 250 12.54 9.06 1.75
C ASP A 250 11.47 9.02 2.83
N ILE A 251 11.25 7.84 3.42
CA ILE A 251 10.25 7.62 4.46
C ILE A 251 10.54 8.52 5.66
N GLU A 252 11.76 8.42 6.20
CA GLU A 252 12.21 9.20 7.36
C GLU A 252 12.21 10.71 7.06
N LYS A 253 12.42 11.10 5.80
CA LYS A 253 12.44 12.49 5.36
C LYS A 253 11.05 13.04 5.06
N GLY A 254 10.00 12.21 5.09
CA GLY A 254 8.66 12.57 4.62
C GLY A 254 8.62 12.97 3.13
N CYS A 255 9.61 12.53 2.34
CA CYS A 255 9.77 12.93 0.95
C CYS A 255 8.94 12.03 0.04
N LEU A 256 7.62 12.22 0.03
CA LEU A 256 6.69 11.32 -0.67
C LEU A 256 6.57 11.55 -2.18
N ASN A 257 7.42 12.41 -2.78
CA ASN A 257 7.41 12.69 -4.21
C ASN A 257 7.94 11.53 -5.06
N ARG A 258 8.62 10.54 -4.46
CA ARG A 258 9.09 9.31 -5.11
C ARG A 258 8.27 8.09 -4.72
N VAL A 259 7.05 8.27 -4.20
CA VAL A 259 6.10 7.15 -4.10
C VAL A 259 5.71 6.73 -5.52
N GLN A 260 5.79 5.44 -5.80
CA GLN A 260 5.56 4.86 -7.11
C GLN A 260 4.50 3.77 -7.02
N TYR A 261 3.60 3.75 -7.99
CA TYR A 261 2.80 2.56 -8.27
C TYR A 261 3.70 1.47 -8.83
N VAL A 262 3.53 0.23 -8.36
CA VAL A 262 4.36 -0.88 -8.82
C VAL A 262 3.58 -2.14 -9.17
N TRP A 263 2.32 -2.27 -8.74
CA TRP A 263 1.46 -3.40 -9.13
C TRP A 263 -0.02 -3.20 -8.78
N SER A 264 -0.91 -3.85 -9.54
CA SER A 264 -2.33 -3.97 -9.26
C SER A 264 -2.80 -5.42 -9.35
N ASP A 265 -3.65 -5.82 -8.42
CA ASP A 265 -4.33 -7.10 -8.44
C ASP A 265 -5.83 -6.90 -8.74
N TRP A 266 -6.32 -7.53 -9.80
CA TRP A 266 -7.70 -7.42 -10.27
C TRP A 266 -8.56 -8.64 -9.91
N ASP A 267 -7.95 -9.73 -9.46
CA ASP A 267 -8.63 -10.99 -9.18
C ASP A 267 -9.17 -11.07 -7.73
N SER A 268 -9.08 -9.96 -6.98
CA SER A 268 -9.22 -9.87 -5.51
C SER A 268 -10.46 -9.16 -4.96
#